data_AF-A0A433SI41-F1
#
_entry.id   AF-A0A433SI41-F1
#
_cell.length_a   1.000
_cell.length_b   1.000
_cell.length_c   1.000
_cell.angle_alpha   90.00
_cell.angle_beta   90.00
_cell.angle_gamma   90.00
#
_symmetry.space_group_name_H-M   'P 1'
#
loop_
_entity.id
_entity.type
_entity.pdbx_description
1 polymer ?
#
loop_
_entity_poly.entity_id
_entity_poly.type
_entity_poly.pdbx_seq_one_letter_code
_entity_poly.pdbx_strand_id
1 'polypeptide(L)'
;MLRKEGAQEWIFKENKDLASMSFHFKDKESPKAYTSSLAARLQEYPMEDVLRVYSLFDDFRPDLINTILDKLTPENMRVTIVSKKFAEEADQTEKWYGTKYKVEKFTQAQIRKWSNCCLHKNLRLPDKNEFIPTNFDLLPKDTEAAALPDIVKNSEFCRLWHKQDDKFLKPKACLNIDFI
;
A
#
# COMPACT_ATOMS: atom_id res chain seq x y z
N MET A 1 -7.31 8.81 -19.22
CA MET A 1 -6.01 9.37 -18.79
C MET A 1 -4.92 8.32 -18.93
N LEU A 2 -4.87 7.28 -18.08
CA LEU A 2 -3.80 6.26 -18.10
C LEU A 2 -3.51 5.67 -19.49
N ARG A 3 -4.56 5.25 -20.22
CA ARG A 3 -4.42 4.75 -21.61
C ARG A 3 -3.86 5.79 -22.60
N LYS A 4 -4.10 7.08 -22.35
CA LYS A 4 -3.62 8.19 -23.20
C LYS A 4 -2.16 8.52 -22.91
N GLU A 5 -1.80 8.59 -21.63
CA GLU A 5 -0.43 8.90 -21.20
C GLU A 5 0.52 7.71 -21.39
N GLY A 6 -0.02 6.48 -21.36
CA GLY A 6 0.76 5.25 -21.42
C GLY A 6 1.44 4.92 -20.09
N ALA A 7 2.12 3.77 -20.07
CA ALA A 7 2.88 3.33 -18.91
C ALA A 7 4.09 4.25 -18.67
N GLN A 8 4.25 4.72 -17.43
CA GLN A 8 5.27 5.68 -17.06
C GLN A 8 6.45 4.98 -16.37
N GLU A 9 7.61 4.95 -17.02
CA GLU A 9 8.80 4.30 -16.48
C GLU A 9 9.29 4.95 -15.19
N TRP A 10 9.21 6.28 -15.10
CA TRP A 10 9.64 7.00 -13.90
C TRP A 10 8.79 6.62 -12.67
N ILE A 11 7.49 6.35 -12.83
CA ILE A 11 6.61 5.86 -11.75
C ILE A 11 7.02 4.44 -11.35
N PHE A 12 7.34 3.57 -12.32
CA PHE A 12 7.83 2.23 -12.03
C PHE A 12 9.15 2.29 -11.24
N LYS A 13 10.10 3.12 -11.68
CA LYS A 13 11.39 3.31 -11.00
C LYS A 13 11.20 3.83 -9.58
N GLU A 14 10.30 4.80 -9.39
CA GLU A 14 9.97 5.32 -8.06
C GLU A 14 9.45 4.21 -7.12
N ASN A 15 8.52 3.38 -7.60
CA ASN A 15 8.02 2.23 -6.84
C ASN A 15 9.12 1.20 -6.57
N LYS A 16 10.01 0.94 -7.55
CA LYS A 16 11.16 0.04 -7.40
C LYS A 16 12.13 0.51 -6.32
N ASP A 17 12.45 1.80 -6.30
CA ASP A 17 13.35 2.40 -5.32
C ASP A 17 12.73 2.35 -3.91
N LEU A 18 11.44 2.70 -3.78
CA LEU A 18 10.69 2.62 -2.53
C LEU A 18 10.60 1.19 -1.98
N ALA A 19 10.37 0.22 -2.84
CA ALA A 19 10.24 -1.17 -2.44
C ALA A 19 11.60 -1.78 -2.05
N SER A 20 12.67 -1.43 -2.79
CA SER A 20 14.05 -1.79 -2.44
C SER A 20 14.46 -1.23 -1.09
N MET A 21 14.16 0.05 -0.83
CA MET A 21 14.37 0.69 0.47
C MET A 21 13.57 -0.01 1.58
N SER A 22 12.29 -0.26 1.35
CA SER A 22 11.41 -0.91 2.33
C SER A 22 11.89 -2.33 2.67
N PHE A 23 12.40 -3.06 1.68
CA PHE A 23 13.01 -4.38 1.89
C PHE A 23 14.31 -4.29 2.69
N HIS A 24 15.20 -3.35 2.35
CA HIS A 24 16.49 -3.18 3.02
C HIS A 24 16.33 -2.80 4.50
N PHE A 25 15.37 -1.92 4.83
CA PHE A 25 15.12 -1.49 6.22
C PHE A 25 13.93 -2.21 6.88
N LYS A 26 13.51 -3.36 6.35
CA LYS A 26 12.33 -4.12 6.79
C LYS A 26 12.45 -4.58 8.25
N ASP A 27 11.40 -4.34 9.05
CA ASP A 27 11.36 -4.71 10.47
C ASP A 27 11.36 -6.21 10.70
N LYS A 28 12.02 -6.63 11.78
CA LYS A 28 12.08 -8.04 12.15
C LYS A 28 10.69 -8.50 12.52
N GLU A 29 10.18 -9.43 11.73
CA GLU A 29 8.84 -9.98 11.92
C GLU A 29 8.78 -10.92 13.13
N SER A 30 7.56 -11.10 13.68
CA SER A 30 7.34 -12.12 14.70
C SER A 30 7.61 -13.52 14.11
N PRO A 31 8.28 -14.44 14.83
CA PRO A 31 8.63 -15.75 14.29
C PRO A 31 7.44 -16.53 13.75
N LYS A 32 6.28 -16.46 14.43
CA LYS A 32 5.05 -17.15 14.02
C LYS A 32 4.55 -16.69 12.64
N ALA A 33 4.43 -15.38 12.42
CA ALA A 33 3.96 -14.85 11.15
C ALA A 33 4.99 -15.08 10.05
N TYR A 34 6.27 -14.93 10.39
CA TYR A 34 7.37 -15.09 9.45
C TYR A 34 7.43 -16.50 8.86
N THR A 35 7.45 -17.54 9.71
CA THR A 35 7.53 -18.93 9.23
C THR A 35 6.28 -19.33 8.44
N SER A 36 5.10 -18.93 8.88
CA SER A 36 3.85 -19.22 8.16
C SER A 36 3.83 -18.59 6.77
N SER A 37 4.27 -17.33 6.64
CA SER A 37 4.29 -16.64 5.35
C SER A 37 5.33 -17.23 4.40
N LEU A 38 6.52 -17.59 4.90
CA LEU A 38 7.57 -18.20 4.08
C LEU A 38 7.20 -19.62 3.64
N ALA A 39 6.58 -20.42 4.50
CA ALA A 39 6.13 -21.76 4.15
C ALA A 39 5.14 -21.75 2.97
N ALA A 40 4.25 -20.75 2.93
CA ALA A 40 3.33 -20.55 1.80
C ALA A 40 4.09 -20.15 0.52
N ARG A 41 5.04 -19.21 0.61
CA ARG A 41 5.83 -18.75 -0.56
C ARG A 41 6.69 -19.85 -1.17
N LEU A 42 7.21 -20.75 -0.34
CA LEU A 42 7.99 -21.91 -0.81
C LEU A 42 7.20 -22.87 -1.71
N GLN A 43 5.87 -22.81 -1.70
CA GLN A 43 5.04 -23.62 -2.61
C GLN A 43 4.97 -23.03 -4.03
N GLU A 44 5.25 -21.74 -4.19
CA GLU A 44 5.03 -21.01 -5.44
C GLU A 44 6.33 -20.49 -6.07
N TYR A 45 7.38 -20.25 -5.29
CA TYR A 45 8.60 -19.60 -5.73
C TYR A 45 9.86 -20.41 -5.37
N PRO A 46 10.94 -20.28 -6.16
CA PRO A 46 12.25 -20.85 -5.81
C PRO A 46 12.71 -20.41 -4.42
N MET A 47 13.44 -21.31 -3.75
CA MET A 47 13.96 -21.09 -2.39
C MET A 47 14.79 -19.80 -2.29
N GLU A 48 15.53 -19.47 -3.34
CA GLU A 48 16.42 -18.31 -3.42
C GLU A 48 15.65 -16.98 -3.42
N ASP A 49 14.39 -16.99 -3.86
CA ASP A 49 13.58 -15.80 -4.06
C ASP A 49 12.57 -15.54 -2.94
N VAL A 50 12.28 -16.51 -2.06
CA VAL A 50 11.16 -16.44 -1.09
C VAL A 50 11.18 -15.24 -0.14
N LEU A 51 12.35 -14.65 0.09
CA LEU A 51 12.49 -13.44 0.91
C LEU A 51 12.18 -12.17 0.12
N ARG A 52 12.55 -12.11 -1.17
CA ARG A 52 12.41 -10.91 -2.03
C ARG A 52 11.09 -10.86 -2.78
N VAL A 53 10.43 -12.00 -2.99
CA VAL A 53 9.13 -12.08 -3.65
C VAL A 53 8.13 -11.16 -2.92
N TYR A 54 7.28 -10.48 -3.71
CA TYR A 54 6.37 -9.41 -3.28
C TYR A 54 7.03 -8.12 -2.75
N SER A 55 8.36 -8.07 -2.63
CA SER A 55 9.08 -6.91 -2.09
C SER A 55 9.90 -6.17 -3.13
N LEU A 56 10.47 -6.87 -4.12
CA LEU A 56 11.32 -6.24 -5.15
C LEU A 56 10.64 -6.29 -6.52
N PHE A 57 10.82 -5.21 -7.28
CA PHE A 57 10.40 -5.11 -8.67
C PHE A 57 11.60 -5.32 -9.59
N ASP A 58 11.45 -6.18 -10.59
CA ASP A 58 12.52 -6.50 -11.53
C ASP A 58 12.43 -5.60 -12.77
N ASP A 59 11.54 -5.96 -13.70
CA ASP A 59 11.49 -5.37 -15.05
C ASP A 59 10.29 -4.43 -15.25
N PHE A 60 10.54 -3.32 -15.94
CA PHE A 60 9.47 -2.46 -16.44
C PHE A 60 8.85 -3.10 -17.69
N ARG A 61 7.59 -3.55 -17.56
CA ARG A 61 6.85 -4.24 -18.63
C ARG A 61 5.63 -3.43 -19.08
N PRO A 62 5.83 -2.38 -19.90
CA PRO A 62 4.73 -1.54 -20.38
C PRO A 62 3.71 -2.33 -21.21
N ASP A 63 4.15 -3.40 -21.89
CA ASP A 63 3.29 -4.33 -22.62
C ASP A 63 2.28 -5.04 -21.69
N LEU A 64 2.74 -5.53 -20.53
CA LEU A 64 1.87 -6.18 -19.55
C LEU A 64 0.94 -5.17 -18.86
N ILE A 65 1.44 -3.97 -18.56
CA ILE A 65 0.63 -2.87 -18.01
C ILE A 65 -0.52 -2.54 -18.97
N ASN A 66 -0.22 -2.38 -20.26
CA ASN A 66 -1.23 -2.10 -21.29
C ASN A 66 -2.20 -3.26 -21.45
N THR A 67 -1.72 -4.51 -21.41
CA THR A 67 -2.57 -5.71 -21.47
C THR A 67 -3.60 -5.74 -20.35
N ILE A 68 -3.19 -5.39 -19.12
CA ILE A 68 -4.11 -5.30 -17.98
C ILE A 68 -5.05 -4.10 -18.14
N LEU A 69 -4.53 -2.92 -18.49
CA LEU A 69 -5.34 -1.73 -18.73
C LEU A 69 -6.43 -2.01 -19.76
N ASP A 70 -6.13 -2.77 -20.81
CA ASP A 70 -7.07 -3.19 -21.85
C ASP A 70 -8.25 -4.01 -21.33
N LYS A 71 -8.09 -4.75 -20.24
CA LYS A 71 -9.18 -5.48 -19.57
C LYS A 71 -10.03 -4.62 -18.65
N LEU A 72 -9.56 -3.43 -18.27
CA LEU A 72 -10.31 -2.48 -17.45
C LEU A 72 -11.27 -1.68 -18.34
N THR A 73 -12.40 -2.29 -18.69
CA THR A 73 -13.48 -1.68 -19.48
C THR A 73 -14.84 -1.84 -18.81
N PRO A 74 -15.83 -0.98 -19.13
CA PRO A 74 -17.19 -1.13 -18.62
C PRO A 74 -17.84 -2.49 -18.93
N GLU A 75 -17.49 -3.11 -20.05
CA GLU A 75 -18.01 -4.41 -20.47
C GLU A 75 -17.48 -5.56 -19.59
N ASN A 76 -16.31 -5.39 -18.98
CA ASN A 76 -15.66 -6.39 -18.13
C ASN A 76 -15.78 -6.08 -16.62
N MET A 77 -16.59 -5.08 -16.23
CA MET A 77 -16.68 -4.66 -14.84
C MET A 77 -17.78 -5.38 -14.05
N ARG A 78 -17.58 -5.46 -12.74
CA ARG A 78 -18.60 -5.80 -11.75
C ARG A 78 -18.62 -4.72 -10.68
N VAL A 79 -19.80 -4.25 -10.30
CA VAL A 79 -19.96 -3.24 -9.25
C VAL A 79 -20.79 -3.84 -8.13
N THR A 80 -20.33 -3.69 -6.90
CA THR A 80 -21.05 -4.08 -5.69
C THR A 80 -21.32 -2.81 -4.87
N ILE A 81 -22.58 -2.57 -4.56
CA ILE A 81 -23.00 -1.44 -3.74
C ILE A 81 -23.49 -2.00 -2.41
N VAL A 82 -22.87 -1.56 -1.30
CA VAL A 82 -23.23 -1.98 0.05
C VAL A 82 -23.80 -0.78 0.80
N SER A 83 -25.08 -0.84 1.14
CA SER A 83 -25.76 0.20 1.92
C SER A 83 -27.04 -0.35 2.55
N LYS A 84 -27.36 0.13 3.76
CA LYS A 84 -28.61 -0.22 4.46
C LYS A 84 -29.86 0.20 3.67
N LYS A 85 -29.76 1.18 2.76
CA LYS A 85 -30.87 1.65 1.93
C LYS A 85 -31.46 0.56 1.02
N PHE A 86 -30.65 -0.44 0.66
CA PHE A 86 -31.09 -1.53 -0.22
C PHE A 86 -31.65 -2.74 0.54
N ALA A 87 -31.84 -2.63 1.86
CA ALA A 87 -32.34 -3.75 2.67
C ALA A 87 -33.71 -4.26 2.21
N GLU A 88 -34.58 -3.35 1.76
CA GLU A 88 -35.92 -3.66 1.25
C GLU A 88 -35.91 -4.08 -0.23
N GLU A 89 -34.86 -3.75 -0.97
CA GLU A 89 -34.72 -4.06 -2.41
C GLU A 89 -34.06 -5.42 -2.67
N ALA A 90 -33.46 -6.03 -1.65
CA ALA A 90 -32.77 -7.31 -1.77
C ALA A 90 -33.75 -8.47 -1.95
N ASP A 91 -33.65 -9.14 -3.10
CA ASP A 91 -34.53 -10.25 -3.50
C ASP A 91 -33.88 -11.63 -3.35
N GLN A 92 -32.58 -11.68 -3.07
CA GLN A 92 -31.80 -12.89 -2.89
C GLN A 92 -31.17 -12.95 -1.52
N THR A 93 -30.92 -14.17 -1.06
CA THR A 93 -30.24 -14.46 0.20
C THR A 93 -29.16 -15.49 -0.07
N GLU A 94 -27.91 -15.12 0.24
CA GLU A 94 -26.78 -16.02 0.12
C GLU A 94 -26.94 -17.19 1.11
N LYS A 95 -26.61 -18.40 0.65
CA LYS A 95 -26.95 -19.67 1.31
C LYS A 95 -26.32 -19.83 2.70
N TRP A 96 -25.07 -19.44 2.87
CA TRP A 96 -24.28 -19.82 4.04
C TRP A 96 -24.33 -18.78 5.15
N TYR A 97 -24.30 -17.50 4.80
CA TYR A 97 -24.27 -16.39 5.76
C TYR A 97 -25.60 -15.65 5.84
N GLY A 98 -26.57 -15.97 4.99
CA GLY A 98 -27.86 -15.27 4.96
C GLY A 98 -27.75 -13.84 4.46
N THR A 99 -26.67 -13.50 3.74
CA THR A 99 -26.46 -12.13 3.25
C THR A 99 -27.54 -11.80 2.23
N LYS A 100 -28.33 -10.76 2.49
CA LYS A 100 -29.34 -10.27 1.55
C LYS A 100 -28.69 -9.42 0.46
N TYR A 101 -29.00 -9.71 -0.79
CA TYR A 101 -28.43 -8.99 -1.94
C TYR A 101 -29.40 -8.97 -3.13
N LYS A 102 -29.04 -8.19 -4.14
CA LYS A 102 -29.71 -8.14 -5.44
C LYS A 102 -28.65 -8.12 -6.53
N VAL A 103 -28.93 -8.72 -7.68
CA VAL A 103 -28.04 -8.68 -8.86
C VAL A 103 -28.82 -8.13 -10.03
N GLU A 104 -28.30 -7.05 -10.61
CA GLU A 104 -28.89 -6.40 -11.77
C GLU A 104 -27.86 -6.30 -12.89
N LYS A 105 -28.32 -6.52 -14.12
CA LYS A 105 -27.49 -6.28 -15.30
C LYS A 105 -27.48 -4.80 -15.62
N PHE A 106 -26.31 -4.28 -15.99
CA PHE A 106 -26.25 -2.93 -16.54
C PHE A 106 -27.00 -2.86 -17.86
N THR A 107 -27.71 -1.75 -18.06
CA THR A 107 -28.34 -1.45 -19.34
C THR A 107 -27.28 -1.10 -20.38
N GLN A 108 -27.58 -1.35 -21.65
CA GLN A 108 -26.69 -0.96 -22.75
C GLN A 108 -26.43 0.55 -22.77
N ALA A 109 -27.40 1.37 -22.36
CA ALA A 109 -27.26 2.82 -22.26
C ALA A 109 -26.21 3.22 -21.20
N GLN A 110 -26.21 2.56 -20.03
CA GLN A 110 -25.19 2.78 -19.00
C GLN A 110 -23.80 2.39 -19.48
N ILE A 111 -23.65 1.20 -20.07
CA ILE A 111 -22.36 0.75 -20.63
C ILE A 111 -21.86 1.75 -21.67
N ARG A 112 -22.69 2.13 -22.65
CA ARG A 112 -22.32 3.14 -23.67
C ARG A 112 -21.94 4.48 -23.04
N LYS A 113 -22.62 4.92 -21.98
CA LYS A 113 -22.29 6.17 -21.28
C LYS A 113 -20.89 6.09 -20.65
N TRP A 114 -20.56 4.98 -20.02
CA TRP A 114 -19.25 4.79 -19.39
C TRP A 114 -18.12 4.57 -20.39
N SER A 115 -18.37 3.83 -21.47
CA SER A 115 -17.36 3.57 -22.51
C SER A 115 -17.01 4.85 -23.30
N ASN A 116 -17.92 5.82 -23.37
CA ASN A 116 -17.70 7.12 -24.01
C ASN A 116 -17.30 8.25 -23.03
N CYS A 117 -16.81 7.91 -21.83
CA CYS A 117 -16.40 8.91 -20.86
C CYS A 117 -15.18 9.71 -21.38
N CYS A 118 -15.29 11.04 -21.38
CA CYS A 118 -14.19 11.92 -21.79
C CYS A 118 -13.11 12.05 -20.70
N LEU A 119 -11.93 12.53 -21.09
CA LEU A 119 -10.88 12.87 -20.14
C LEU A 119 -11.34 14.02 -19.24
N HIS A 120 -11.47 13.75 -17.94
CA HIS A 120 -11.81 14.79 -16.98
C HIS A 120 -10.58 15.64 -16.64
N LYS A 121 -10.70 16.96 -16.71
CA LYS A 121 -9.59 17.93 -16.53
C LYS A 121 -8.85 17.86 -15.18
N ASN A 122 -9.51 17.35 -14.14
CA ASN A 122 -8.92 17.21 -12.81
C ASN A 122 -8.13 15.90 -12.63
N LEU A 123 -8.19 14.99 -13.60
CA LEU A 123 -7.41 13.75 -13.54
C LEU A 123 -6.06 13.98 -14.20
N ARG A 124 -5.00 13.90 -13.40
CA ARG A 124 -3.60 13.96 -13.83
C ARG A 124 -2.82 12.82 -13.18
N LEU A 125 -1.69 12.48 -13.79
CA LEU A 125 -0.70 11.64 -13.13
C LEU A 125 -0.17 12.36 -11.87
N PRO A 126 0.28 11.61 -10.86
CA PRO A 126 0.93 12.22 -9.71
C PRO A 126 2.19 12.96 -10.16
N ASP A 127 2.56 14.00 -9.41
CA ASP A 127 3.88 14.59 -9.48
C ASP A 127 4.89 13.66 -8.78
N LYS A 128 6.18 13.87 -9.01
CA LYS A 128 7.24 13.09 -8.35
C LYS A 128 7.15 13.23 -6.83
N ASN A 129 7.33 12.13 -6.11
CA ASN A 129 7.24 12.16 -4.65
C ASN A 129 8.51 12.78 -4.02
N GLU A 130 8.36 13.97 -3.43
CA GLU A 130 9.44 14.69 -2.76
C GLU A 130 9.81 14.13 -1.37
N PHE A 131 9.00 13.21 -0.82
CA PHE A 131 9.21 12.62 0.50
C PHE A 131 9.98 11.30 0.49
N ILE A 132 10.49 10.87 -0.66
CA ILE A 132 11.35 9.67 -0.71
C ILE A 132 12.65 9.98 0.03
N PRO A 133 12.97 9.28 1.13
CA PRO A 133 14.15 9.58 1.91
C PRO A 133 15.41 9.19 1.13
N THR A 134 16.44 10.01 1.28
CA THR A 134 17.74 9.84 0.62
C THR A 134 18.89 9.68 1.62
N ASN A 135 18.69 10.13 2.87
CA ASN A 135 19.63 9.95 3.95
C ASN A 135 19.19 8.77 4.84
N PHE A 136 20.05 7.79 4.96
CA PHE A 136 19.85 6.60 5.78
C PHE A 136 20.96 6.40 6.83
N ASP A 137 21.79 7.43 7.03
CA ASP A 137 22.89 7.39 7.98
C ASP A 137 22.34 7.23 9.40
N LEU A 138 22.94 6.30 10.14
CA LEU A 138 22.66 6.14 11.56
C LEU A 138 23.50 7.14 12.34
N LEU A 139 22.84 7.92 13.19
CA LEU A 139 23.53 8.80 14.13
C LEU A 139 24.36 7.96 15.11
N PRO A 140 25.55 8.45 15.52
CA PRO A 140 26.36 7.78 16.52
C PRO A 140 25.57 7.67 17.83
N LYS A 141 25.83 6.59 18.59
CA LYS A 141 25.22 6.40 19.91
C LYS A 141 25.72 7.48 20.87
N ASP A 142 24.80 8.03 21.65
CA ASP A 142 25.13 8.93 22.74
C ASP A 142 25.98 8.21 23.79
N THR A 143 26.98 8.91 24.35
CA THR A 143 27.87 8.38 25.40
C THR A 143 27.13 8.05 26.70
N GLU A 144 25.97 8.67 26.93
CA GLU A 144 25.11 8.49 28.11
C GLU A 144 23.73 7.89 27.73
N ALA A 145 23.71 6.97 26.76
CA ALA A 145 22.45 6.38 26.28
C ALA A 145 21.72 5.60 27.39
N ALA A 146 20.53 6.07 27.77
CA ALA A 146 19.67 5.42 28.75
C ALA A 146 18.98 4.15 28.22
N ALA A 147 18.79 3.17 29.09
CA ALA A 147 18.15 1.90 28.73
C ALA A 147 16.63 2.06 28.46
N LEU A 148 16.00 3.03 29.11
CA LEU A 148 14.58 3.37 29.03
C LEU A 148 14.41 4.84 28.58
N PRO A 149 13.21 5.25 28.12
CA PRO A 149 12.96 6.65 27.81
C PRO A 149 13.08 7.55 29.05
N ASP A 150 13.76 8.68 28.88
CA ASP A 150 13.98 9.68 29.93
C ASP A 150 13.31 11.00 29.59
N ILE A 151 12.96 11.77 30.62
CA ILE A 151 12.40 13.12 30.46
C ILE A 151 13.53 14.09 30.15
N VAL A 152 13.57 14.60 28.92
CA VAL A 152 14.54 15.60 28.47
C VAL A 152 13.99 17.03 28.53
N LYS A 153 12.67 17.18 28.66
CA LYS A 153 12.01 18.48 28.89
C LYS A 153 10.73 18.29 29.71
N ASN A 154 10.55 19.14 30.72
CA ASN A 154 9.34 19.17 31.54
C ASN A 154 9.00 20.63 31.85
N SER A 155 7.97 21.16 31.20
CA SER A 155 7.43 22.51 31.44
C SER A 155 5.91 22.47 31.53
N GLU A 156 5.29 23.60 31.86
CA GLU A 156 3.82 23.75 31.90
C GLU A 156 3.15 23.46 30.54
N PHE A 157 3.89 23.61 29.44
CA PHE A 157 3.38 23.40 28.08
C PHE A 157 3.62 21.99 27.53
N CYS A 158 4.63 21.27 28.02
CA CYS A 158 5.06 20.02 27.40
C CYS A 158 5.92 19.16 28.34
N ARG A 159 5.68 17.86 28.29
CA ARG A 159 6.59 16.83 28.80
C ARG A 159 7.11 15.99 27.65
N LEU A 160 8.42 16.03 27.41
CA LEU A 160 9.09 15.29 26.35
C LEU A 160 9.89 14.13 26.93
N TRP A 161 9.49 12.93 26.54
CA TRP A 161 10.25 11.70 26.76
C TRP A 161 11.05 11.38 25.50
N HIS A 162 12.34 11.08 25.65
CA HIS A 162 13.22 10.75 24.55
C HIS A 162 14.02 9.49 24.85
N LYS A 163 14.23 8.67 23.81
CA LYS A 163 15.17 7.56 23.81
C LYS A 163 15.75 7.38 22.41
N GLN A 164 17.07 7.46 22.28
CA GLN A 164 17.75 7.06 21.03
C GLN A 164 17.66 5.53 20.87
N ASP A 165 17.42 5.06 19.64
CA ASP A 165 17.37 3.62 19.36
C ASP A 165 18.74 2.97 19.56
N ASP A 166 18.80 2.00 20.47
CA ASP A 166 19.99 1.23 20.81
C ASP A 166 19.91 -0.23 20.30
N LYS A 167 18.77 -0.62 19.71
CA LYS A 167 18.43 -2.03 19.41
C LYS A 167 18.23 -2.31 17.92
N PHE A 168 17.41 -1.53 17.23
CA PHE A 168 16.98 -1.87 15.88
C PHE A 168 17.93 -1.32 14.81
N LEU A 169 18.57 -0.18 15.11
CA LEU A 169 19.60 0.48 14.33
C LEU A 169 19.16 0.70 12.88
N LYS A 170 18.03 1.39 12.74
CA LYS A 170 17.42 1.72 11.45
C LYS A 170 17.22 3.21 11.30
N PRO A 171 17.17 3.73 10.06
CA PRO A 171 16.88 5.13 9.77
C PRO A 171 15.38 5.40 9.95
N LYS A 172 14.86 5.15 11.14
CA LYS A 172 13.46 5.29 11.52
C LYS A 172 13.38 5.88 12.93
N ALA A 173 12.37 6.69 13.17
CA ALA A 173 12.03 7.20 14.49
C ALA A 173 10.51 7.09 14.70
N CYS A 174 10.09 6.95 15.95
CA CYS A 174 8.68 6.97 16.34
C CYS A 174 8.42 8.25 17.14
N LEU A 175 7.49 9.08 16.66
CA LEU A 175 7.05 10.28 17.37
C LEU A 175 5.60 10.08 17.81
N ASN A 176 5.38 10.09 19.13
CA ASN A 176 4.05 10.02 19.74
C ASN A 176 3.77 11.36 20.41
N ILE A 177 2.59 11.95 20.14
CA ILE A 177 2.18 13.25 20.66
C ILE A 177 0.77 13.11 21.21
N ASP A 178 0.63 13.31 22.52
CA ASP A 178 -0.66 13.34 23.20
C ASP A 178 -0.98 14.78 23.64
N PHE A 179 -2.15 15.27 23.25
CA PHE A 179 -2.70 16.54 23.71
C PHE A 179 -3.67 16.26 24.86
N ILE A 180 -3.29 16.65 26.07
CA ILE A 180 -4.06 16.48 27.31
C ILE A 180 -4.67 17.82 27.71
#